data_AF-A0A074RXP8-F1
#
_entry.id   AF-A0A074RXP8-F1
#
_cell.length_a   1.000
_cell.length_b   1.000
_cell.length_c   1.000
_cell.angle_alpha   90.00
_cell.angle_beta   90.00
_cell.angle_gamma   90.00
#
_symmetry.space_group_name_H-M   'P 1'
#
loop_
_entity.id
_entity.type
_entity.pdbx_description
1 polymer ?
#
loop_
_entity_poly.entity_id
_entity_poly.type
_entity_poly.pdbx_seq_one_letter_code
_entity_poly.pdbx_strand_id
1 'polypeptide(L)'
;MCDILEGLKFLHGYPIPIAHGDLNPENISIDKAGRAKISLISFGRMLAALPLDAGVTATVESVLSFRWMSPELIIANNPQPTTESDMWAFGCVCFWVLTLQEPYASVSRDDLAGTEIIRGHPPATLARVYRRANWTTNGLWSAIGKCWRADSLQRPSATEFMRLLAQLEGRTIKWLPTNVVDLTGKVRFDSSRRQSRNQLARYQSVWRMISDTRPRVIQESHIKMALYEATYVPKWYSKATRVLIKAGYDFESSSMARDALNSNLPNEVAIMAQTDHPCIHKLLGIDSSAEQQPPSMVFEPLSQVTLDLVCAPVQDRIGFADRIRILQDVASAVRYLHEHTNGSIAHGDICPTNIYIFSDGRAKLTNFTCAFQYISGGPTSSRQWSEAVALAERSPLDLQGVSEDCDSRVLKVLRSTLALEPSSRPPMTTVLSELSILV
;
A
#
# COMPACT_ATOMS: atom_id res chain seq x y z
N MET A 1 19.75 -10.81 6.16
CA MET A 1 18.93 -9.74 6.82
C MET A 1 18.98 -9.88 8.33
N CYS A 2 18.55 -11.00 8.92
CA CYS A 2 18.57 -11.20 10.39
C CYS A 2 19.96 -10.96 11.01
N ASP A 3 21.01 -11.54 10.43
CA ASP A 3 22.40 -11.33 10.88
C ASP A 3 22.85 -9.86 10.89
N ILE A 4 22.46 -9.08 9.87
CA ILE A 4 22.81 -7.65 9.77
C ILE A 4 22.11 -6.87 10.89
N LEU A 5 20.81 -7.16 11.12
CA LEU A 5 20.04 -6.54 12.20
C LEU A 5 20.55 -6.92 13.58
N GLU A 6 21.03 -8.15 13.76
CA GLU A 6 21.64 -8.59 15.02
C GLU A 6 22.89 -7.76 15.33
N GLY A 7 23.73 -7.52 14.32
CA GLY A 7 24.88 -6.61 14.43
C GLY A 7 24.48 -5.16 14.75
N LEU A 8 23.51 -4.60 14.02
CA LEU A 8 23.02 -3.24 14.28
C LEU A 8 22.39 -3.12 15.67
N LYS A 9 21.55 -4.08 16.07
CA LYS A 9 20.93 -4.13 17.40
C LYS A 9 21.97 -4.14 18.51
N PHE A 10 23.07 -4.88 18.32
CA PHE A 10 24.17 -4.91 19.27
C PHE A 10 24.81 -3.52 19.42
N LEU A 11 25.11 -2.82 18.31
CA LEU A 11 25.70 -1.48 18.32
C LEU A 11 24.75 -0.41 18.88
N HIS A 12 23.49 -0.45 18.47
CA HIS A 12 22.44 0.48 18.88
C HIS A 12 22.05 0.31 20.36
N GLY A 13 22.27 -0.88 20.92
CA GLY A 13 21.93 -1.21 22.31
C GLY A 13 22.93 -0.76 23.38
N TYR A 14 24.04 -0.11 23.00
CA TYR A 14 24.99 0.44 23.98
C TYR A 14 24.37 1.58 24.80
N PRO A 15 24.84 1.82 26.06
CA PRO A 15 24.36 2.95 26.87
C PRO A 15 24.51 4.31 26.17
N ILE A 16 25.56 4.44 25.36
CA ILE A 16 25.71 5.49 24.35
C ILE A 16 25.64 4.76 23.00
N PRO A 17 24.52 4.85 22.26
CA PRO A 17 24.33 4.11 21.03
C PRO A 17 25.44 4.38 20.02
N ILE A 18 25.95 3.31 19.40
CA ILE A 18 26.97 3.39 18.36
C ILE A 18 26.27 3.26 17.01
N ALA A 19 26.31 4.32 16.20
CA ALA A 19 25.88 4.26 14.82
C ALA A 19 26.97 3.62 13.94
N HIS A 20 26.57 2.76 13.01
CA HIS A 20 27.45 2.16 12.00
C HIS A 20 27.98 3.25 11.05
N GLY A 21 27.09 4.04 10.48
CA GLY A 21 27.39 5.25 9.71
C GLY A 21 27.89 5.07 8.28
N ASP A 22 28.12 3.83 7.84
CA ASP A 22 28.40 3.52 6.43
C ASP A 22 27.90 2.10 6.08
N LEU A 23 26.61 1.83 6.28
CA LEU A 23 26.06 0.51 6.00
C LEU A 23 25.70 0.37 4.51
N ASN A 24 26.49 -0.41 3.77
CA ASN A 24 26.29 -0.69 2.36
C ASN A 24 26.70 -2.15 2.05
N PRO A 25 26.41 -2.69 0.85
CA PRO A 25 26.77 -4.07 0.50
C PRO A 25 28.28 -4.38 0.56
N GLU A 26 29.16 -3.41 0.31
CA GLU A 26 30.62 -3.59 0.37
C GLU A 26 31.11 -3.82 1.80
N ASN A 27 30.42 -3.22 2.77
CA ASN A 27 30.70 -3.32 4.19
C ASN A 27 29.96 -4.50 4.87
N ILE A 28 29.41 -5.43 4.08
CA ILE A 28 28.76 -6.65 4.56
C ILE A 28 29.49 -7.86 3.99
N SER A 29 30.22 -8.56 4.85
CA SER A 29 30.95 -9.78 4.49
C SER A 29 30.16 -11.03 4.88
N ILE A 30 30.21 -12.08 4.04
CA ILE A 30 29.63 -13.39 4.35
C ILE A 30 30.75 -14.36 4.71
N ASP A 31 30.65 -15.01 5.87
CA ASP A 31 31.64 -15.99 6.29
C ASP A 31 31.40 -17.39 5.69
N LYS A 32 32.32 -18.34 5.96
CA LYS A 32 32.25 -19.71 5.43
C LYS A 32 31.02 -20.49 5.88
N ALA A 33 30.36 -20.06 6.96
CA ALA A 33 29.12 -20.67 7.46
C ALA A 33 27.86 -20.00 6.87
N GLY A 34 28.02 -19.02 5.97
CA GLY A 34 26.91 -18.27 5.39
C GLY A 34 26.37 -17.17 6.31
N ARG A 35 27.07 -16.82 7.40
CA ARG A 35 26.66 -15.74 8.31
C ARG A 35 27.12 -14.39 7.76
N ALA A 36 26.21 -13.41 7.75
CA ALA A 36 26.57 -12.04 7.39
C ALA A 36 27.20 -11.30 8.58
N LYS A 37 28.23 -10.49 8.31
CA LYS A 37 28.94 -9.67 9.29
C LYS A 37 29.11 -8.27 8.75
N ILE A 38 28.74 -7.27 9.55
CA ILE A 38 28.95 -5.85 9.25
C ILE A 38 30.38 -5.44 9.63
N SER A 39 31.04 -4.66 8.79
CA SER A 39 32.42 -4.16 8.96
C SER A 39 32.49 -2.65 8.78
N LEU A 40 33.65 -2.03 9.08
CA LEU A 40 33.90 -0.60 8.84
C LEU A 40 32.97 0.35 9.63
N ILE A 41 32.71 -0.02 10.88
CA ILE A 41 31.95 0.80 11.85
C ILE A 41 32.60 2.17 12.01
N SER A 42 31.79 3.23 11.98
CA SER A 42 32.20 4.63 12.18
C SER A 42 33.16 5.21 11.13
N PHE A 43 33.31 4.58 9.95
CA PHE A 43 34.13 5.15 8.87
C PHE A 43 33.60 6.51 8.39
N GLY A 44 32.28 6.69 8.30
CA GLY A 44 31.65 7.97 8.00
C GLY A 44 31.99 9.10 9.00
N ARG A 45 32.21 8.78 10.28
CA ARG A 45 32.66 9.77 11.29
C ARG A 45 34.09 10.22 11.05
N MET A 46 34.94 9.33 10.51
CA MET A 46 36.34 9.64 10.21
C MET A 46 36.46 10.62 9.04
N LEU A 47 35.61 10.47 8.01
CA LEU A 47 35.57 11.37 6.87
C LEU A 47 34.96 12.74 7.22
N ALA A 48 33.90 12.77 8.03
CA ALA A 48 33.28 14.02 8.50
C ALA A 48 34.18 14.83 9.45
N ALA A 49 35.20 14.21 10.06
CA ALA A 49 36.17 14.86 10.94
C ALA A 49 37.40 15.43 10.20
N LEU A 50 37.52 15.20 8.88
CA LEU A 50 38.60 15.78 8.09
C LEU A 50 38.32 17.27 7.81
N PRO A 51 39.31 18.17 8.01
CA PRO A 51 39.19 19.56 7.60
C PRO A 51 38.90 19.63 6.09
N LEU A 52 37.89 20.42 5.68
CA LEU A 52 37.54 20.67 4.27
C LEU A 52 38.75 21.17 3.43
N ASP A 53 39.74 21.72 4.11
CA ASP A 53 40.95 22.35 3.63
C ASP A 53 42.19 21.41 3.65
N ALA A 54 42.06 20.19 4.19
CA ALA A 54 43.05 19.15 4.00
C ALA A 54 42.89 18.61 2.57
N GLY A 55 43.89 18.83 1.71
CA GLY A 55 43.90 18.51 0.27
C GLY A 55 43.77 17.02 -0.08
N VAL A 56 42.72 16.36 0.38
CA VAL A 56 42.25 15.07 -0.09
C VAL A 56 41.62 15.34 -1.46
N THR A 57 42.44 15.18 -2.48
CA THR A 57 42.07 15.26 -3.90
C THR A 57 41.21 14.08 -4.36
N ALA A 58 40.92 13.12 -3.49
CA ALA A 58 39.75 12.25 -3.66
C ALA A 58 38.54 13.09 -3.23
N THR A 59 37.78 13.58 -4.21
CA THR A 59 36.50 14.25 -3.94
C THR A 59 35.73 13.40 -2.93
N VAL A 60 35.21 14.00 -1.87
CA VAL A 60 34.36 13.30 -0.87
C VAL A 60 33.23 12.52 -1.56
N GLU A 61 32.82 12.98 -2.75
CA GLU A 61 31.91 12.35 -3.72
C GLU A 61 32.35 10.99 -4.28
N SER A 62 33.65 10.66 -4.26
CA SER A 62 34.22 9.40 -4.75
C SER A 62 34.41 8.34 -3.65
N VAL A 63 34.29 8.73 -2.38
CA VAL A 63 34.54 7.86 -1.21
C VAL A 63 33.25 7.44 -0.51
N LEU A 64 32.17 8.23 -0.62
CA LEU A 64 30.88 7.95 0.01
C LEU A 64 29.80 7.66 -1.04
N SER A 65 29.13 6.51 -0.93
CA SER A 65 28.02 6.18 -1.83
C SER A 65 26.71 6.80 -1.33
N PHE A 66 26.38 7.98 -1.89
CA PHE A 66 25.19 8.78 -1.52
C PHE A 66 23.87 8.00 -1.59
N ARG A 67 23.79 6.96 -2.42
CA ARG A 67 22.58 6.13 -2.60
C ARG A 67 22.12 5.42 -1.33
N TRP A 68 23.04 5.18 -0.39
CA TRP A 68 22.77 4.50 0.87
C TRP A 68 22.59 5.47 2.03
N MET A 69 22.96 6.74 1.85
CA MET A 69 22.91 7.76 2.89
C MET A 69 21.49 8.26 3.12
N SER A 70 21.18 8.57 4.38
CA SER A 70 19.91 9.18 4.76
C SER A 70 19.88 10.69 4.47
N PRO A 71 18.69 11.29 4.31
CA PRO A 71 18.56 12.72 3.99
C PRO A 71 19.30 13.64 4.96
N GLU A 72 19.22 13.34 6.26
CA GLU A 72 19.85 14.15 7.31
C GLU A 72 21.39 14.13 7.25
N LEU A 73 22.01 13.06 6.72
CA LEU A 73 23.47 13.01 6.51
C LEU A 73 23.93 13.78 5.27
N ILE A 74 23.05 13.97 4.29
CA ILE A 74 23.36 14.73 3.07
C ILE A 74 23.18 16.23 3.30
N ILE A 75 22.19 16.63 4.08
CA ILE A 75 21.80 18.04 4.26
C ILE A 75 22.61 18.72 5.38
N ALA A 76 23.10 17.99 6.37
CA ALA A 76 23.75 18.58 7.54
C ALA A 76 25.13 19.16 7.22
N ASN A 77 25.42 20.36 7.75
CA ASN A 77 26.76 20.98 7.68
C ASN A 77 27.84 20.18 8.42
N ASN A 78 27.46 19.43 9.45
CA ASN A 78 28.34 18.53 10.20
C ASN A 78 27.62 17.18 10.37
N PRO A 79 27.67 16.31 9.35
CA PRO A 79 26.89 15.07 9.34
C PRO A 79 27.44 14.10 10.40
N GLN A 80 26.58 13.71 11.33
CA GLN A 80 26.89 12.69 12.33
C GLN A 80 25.95 11.50 12.15
N PRO A 81 26.47 10.29 11.92
CA PRO A 81 25.69 9.08 11.90
C PRO A 81 24.86 8.89 13.17
N THR A 82 23.61 8.50 12.99
CA THR A 82 22.68 8.12 14.06
C THR A 82 22.15 6.71 13.86
N THR A 83 21.55 6.13 14.89
CA THR A 83 20.87 4.83 14.82
C THR A 83 19.77 4.83 13.76
N GLU A 84 19.08 5.96 13.57
CA GLU A 84 18.02 6.14 12.58
C GLU A 84 18.58 6.24 11.15
N SER A 85 19.78 6.82 11.00
CA SER A 85 20.48 6.87 9.70
C SER A 85 20.91 5.46 9.25
N ASP A 86 21.34 4.60 10.19
CA ASP A 86 21.64 3.20 9.88
C ASP A 86 20.40 2.44 9.43
N MET A 87 19.23 2.75 10.01
CA MET A 87 17.99 2.08 9.65
C MET A 87 17.51 2.45 8.23
N TRP A 88 17.81 3.66 7.76
CA TRP A 88 17.61 4.04 6.35
C TRP A 88 18.47 3.18 5.43
N ALA A 89 19.78 3.14 5.71
CA ALA A 89 20.75 2.37 4.94
C ALA A 89 20.43 0.86 4.96
N PHE A 90 19.97 0.34 6.11
CA PHE A 90 19.49 -1.04 6.25
C PHE A 90 18.26 -1.31 5.37
N GLY A 91 17.33 -0.35 5.25
CA GLY A 91 16.21 -0.43 4.33
C GLY A 91 16.67 -0.54 2.86
N CYS A 92 17.67 0.25 2.47
CA CYS A 92 18.30 0.15 1.15
C CYS A 92 18.94 -1.23 0.93
N VAL A 93 19.67 -1.77 1.92
CA VAL A 93 20.26 -3.11 1.85
C VAL A 93 19.19 -4.20 1.73
N CYS A 94 18.09 -4.09 2.47
CA CYS A 94 16.97 -5.03 2.34
C CYS A 94 16.39 -5.02 0.92
N PHE A 95 16.16 -3.83 0.37
CA PHE A 95 15.70 -3.69 -1.01
C PHE A 95 16.67 -4.34 -2.00
N TRP A 96 17.97 -4.07 -1.87
CA TRP A 96 19.01 -4.65 -2.72
C TRP A 96 19.06 -6.17 -2.61
N VAL A 97 19.03 -6.75 -1.41
CA VAL A 97 19.01 -8.21 -1.20
C VAL A 97 17.78 -8.86 -1.84
N LEU A 98 16.62 -8.20 -1.78
CA LEU A 98 15.35 -8.76 -2.25
C LEU A 98 15.12 -8.61 -3.76
N THR A 99 15.77 -7.62 -4.39
CA THR A 99 15.49 -7.24 -5.79
C THR A 99 16.72 -7.30 -6.70
N LEU A 100 17.92 -7.36 -6.12
CA LEU A 100 19.20 -7.22 -6.81
C LEU A 100 19.33 -5.90 -7.59
N GLN A 101 18.54 -4.88 -7.21
CA GLN A 101 18.59 -3.55 -7.78
C GLN A 101 19.20 -2.58 -6.77
N GLU A 102 19.99 -1.64 -7.27
CA GLU A 102 20.52 -0.56 -6.45
C GLU A 102 19.42 0.44 -6.06
N PRO A 103 19.53 1.08 -4.88
CA PRO A 103 18.72 2.24 -4.56
C PRO A 103 18.88 3.33 -5.62
N TYR A 104 17.77 3.97 -6.00
CA TYR A 104 17.74 4.98 -7.06
C TYR A 104 18.26 4.48 -8.43
N ALA A 105 18.01 3.22 -8.81
CA ALA A 105 18.45 2.65 -10.10
C ALA A 105 17.99 3.41 -11.38
N SER A 106 17.09 4.40 -11.29
CA SER A 106 16.79 5.32 -12.41
C SER A 106 17.93 6.24 -12.78
N VAL A 107 18.77 6.60 -11.82
CA VAL A 107 19.78 7.62 -12.01
C VAL A 107 21.15 6.97 -12.11
N SER A 108 21.92 7.35 -13.12
CA SER A 108 23.21 6.74 -13.45
C SER A 108 24.35 7.18 -12.53
N ARG A 109 24.21 8.31 -11.84
CA ARG A 109 25.25 8.90 -10.97
C ARG A 109 24.75 9.12 -9.55
N ASP A 110 25.65 9.01 -8.58
CA ASP A 110 25.36 9.09 -7.14
C ASP A 110 24.95 10.51 -6.69
N ASP A 111 25.47 11.56 -7.32
CA ASP A 111 25.09 12.96 -7.09
C ASP A 111 23.60 13.21 -7.41
N LEU A 112 23.10 12.61 -8.48
CA LEU A 112 21.68 12.64 -8.83
C LEU A 112 20.84 11.87 -7.81
N ALA A 113 21.35 10.79 -7.23
CA ALA A 113 20.67 10.08 -6.16
C ALA A 113 20.54 10.96 -4.91
N GLY A 114 21.61 11.69 -4.54
CA GLY A 114 21.56 12.71 -3.48
C GLY A 114 20.49 13.78 -3.72
N THR A 115 20.34 14.23 -4.96
CA THR A 115 19.29 15.19 -5.35
C THR A 115 17.88 14.61 -5.17
N GLU A 116 17.66 13.35 -5.54
CA GLU A 116 16.38 12.67 -5.35
C GLU A 116 16.05 12.46 -3.86
N ILE A 117 17.05 12.17 -3.04
CA ILE A 117 16.92 12.08 -1.57
C ILE A 117 16.45 13.43 -1.00
N ILE A 118 17.09 14.54 -1.39
CA ILE A 118 16.74 15.89 -0.94
C ILE A 118 15.31 16.28 -1.37
N ARG A 119 14.88 15.82 -2.56
CA ARG A 119 13.50 16.00 -3.04
C ARG A 119 12.46 15.17 -2.26
N GLY A 120 12.89 14.33 -1.33
CA GLY A 120 12.02 13.46 -0.54
C GLY A 120 11.52 12.23 -1.30
N HIS A 121 12.15 11.89 -2.43
CA HIS A 121 11.82 10.67 -3.15
C HIS A 121 12.47 9.46 -2.45
N PRO A 122 11.71 8.38 -2.22
CA PRO A 122 12.26 7.20 -1.56
C PRO A 122 13.29 6.49 -2.44
N PRO A 123 14.19 5.71 -1.84
CA PRO A 123 15.18 4.92 -2.56
C PRO A 123 14.60 3.97 -3.61
N ALA A 124 13.40 3.44 -3.37
CA ALA A 124 12.68 2.64 -4.35
C ALA A 124 11.15 2.66 -4.15
N THR A 125 10.41 2.24 -5.17
CA THR A 125 8.94 2.06 -5.12
C THR A 125 8.54 0.70 -5.70
N LEU A 126 7.42 0.12 -5.25
CA LEU A 126 6.88 -1.13 -5.82
C LEU A 126 6.50 -1.02 -7.29
N ALA A 127 6.29 0.19 -7.82
CA ALA A 127 5.99 0.36 -9.23
C ALA A 127 7.08 -0.24 -10.15
N ARG A 128 8.32 -0.33 -9.64
CA ARG A 128 9.48 -0.89 -10.36
C ARG A 128 9.81 -2.33 -9.97
N VAL A 129 9.26 -2.82 -8.86
CA VAL A 129 9.46 -4.21 -8.39
C VAL A 129 8.26 -5.04 -8.85
N TYR A 130 8.46 -5.90 -9.84
CA TYR A 130 7.36 -6.69 -10.39
C TYR A 130 6.74 -7.63 -9.35
N ARG A 131 5.40 -7.66 -9.38
CA ARG A 131 4.49 -8.38 -8.48
C ARG A 131 4.63 -9.89 -8.64
N ARG A 132 5.05 -10.58 -7.57
CA ARG A 132 4.85 -12.03 -7.30
C ARG A 132 5.56 -12.52 -6.05
N ALA A 133 6.50 -11.75 -5.50
CA ALA A 133 7.23 -12.19 -4.32
C ALA A 133 6.41 -12.02 -3.03
N ASN A 134 6.39 -13.06 -2.20
CA ASN A 134 5.65 -13.10 -0.93
C ASN A 134 5.97 -11.93 0.01
N TRP A 135 7.20 -11.41 -0.04
CA TRP A 135 7.68 -10.33 0.82
C TRP A 135 7.02 -8.97 0.54
N THR A 136 6.41 -8.80 -0.63
CA THR A 136 5.76 -7.53 -1.01
C THR A 136 4.47 -7.27 -0.21
N THR A 137 3.84 -8.34 0.30
CA THR A 137 2.50 -8.29 0.93
C THR A 137 2.49 -8.79 2.37
N ASN A 138 3.51 -9.53 2.80
CA ASN A 138 3.59 -10.05 4.17
C ASN A 138 3.93 -9.01 5.26
N GLY A 139 4.10 -7.75 4.87
CA GLY A 139 4.45 -6.63 5.76
C GLY A 139 5.94 -6.24 5.70
N LEU A 140 6.82 -7.06 5.12
CA LEU A 140 8.25 -6.73 5.02
C LEU A 140 8.47 -5.46 4.19
N TRP A 141 7.80 -5.33 3.05
CA TRP A 141 7.90 -4.12 2.23
C TRP A 141 7.40 -2.85 2.95
N SER A 142 6.31 -2.95 3.74
CA SER A 142 5.84 -1.83 4.56
C SER A 142 6.91 -1.41 5.59
N ALA A 143 7.61 -2.37 6.20
CA ALA A 143 8.70 -2.08 7.13
C ALA A 143 9.93 -1.46 6.44
N ILE A 144 10.29 -1.94 5.25
CA ILE A 144 11.33 -1.31 4.42
C ILE A 144 10.94 0.14 4.09
N GLY A 145 9.69 0.39 3.72
CA GLY A 145 9.17 1.74 3.48
C GLY A 145 9.23 2.64 4.72
N LYS A 146 9.05 2.10 5.93
CA LYS A 146 9.20 2.86 7.17
C LYS A 146 10.66 3.25 7.47
N CYS A 147 11.64 2.48 7.01
CA CYS A 147 13.05 2.88 7.07
C CYS A 147 13.34 4.15 6.26
N TRP A 148 12.53 4.46 5.24
CA TRP A 148 12.73 5.58 4.33
C TRP A 148 11.89 6.82 4.67
N ARG A 149 11.49 6.97 5.94
CA ARG A 149 10.80 8.17 6.40
C ARG A 149 11.73 9.36 6.44
N ALA A 150 11.22 10.51 6.00
CA ALA A 150 11.93 11.79 6.06
C ALA A 150 12.24 12.19 7.50
N ASP A 151 11.26 12.07 8.40
CA ASP A 151 11.50 12.16 9.84
C ASP A 151 12.22 10.89 10.32
N SER A 152 13.47 11.06 10.79
CA SER A 152 14.32 9.96 11.24
C SER A 152 13.75 9.24 12.44
N LEU A 153 13.02 9.93 13.32
CA LEU A 153 12.43 9.35 14.54
C LEU A 153 11.22 8.44 14.25
N GLN A 154 10.65 8.50 13.04
CA GLN A 154 9.56 7.62 12.60
C GLN A 154 10.06 6.29 12.01
N ARG A 155 11.39 6.12 11.90
CA ARG A 155 11.99 4.89 11.38
C ARG A 155 11.97 3.80 12.46
N PRO A 156 11.75 2.53 12.11
CA PRO A 156 11.75 1.45 13.08
C PRO A 156 13.16 1.23 13.64
N SER A 157 13.27 0.90 14.92
CA SER A 157 14.53 0.44 15.50
C SER A 157 14.94 -0.93 14.96
N ALA A 158 16.23 -1.27 15.06
CA ALA A 158 16.72 -2.60 14.70
C ALA A 158 15.99 -3.73 15.45
N THR A 159 15.61 -3.49 16.72
CA THR A 159 14.86 -4.45 17.54
C THR A 159 13.44 -4.67 17.03
N GLU A 160 12.74 -3.61 16.65
CA GLU A 160 11.37 -3.70 16.11
C GLU A 160 11.35 -4.39 14.76
N PHE A 161 12.30 -4.05 13.87
CA PHE A 161 12.42 -4.72 12.58
C PHE A 161 12.75 -6.21 12.74
N MET A 162 13.65 -6.56 13.66
CA MET A 162 13.98 -7.95 13.95
C MET A 162 12.76 -8.74 14.44
N ARG A 163 11.90 -8.14 15.27
CA ARG A 163 10.66 -8.77 15.72
C ARG A 163 9.74 -9.11 14.55
N LEU A 164 9.64 -8.23 13.54
CA LEU A 164 8.86 -8.51 12.33
C LEU A 164 9.44 -9.70 11.55
N LEU A 165 10.75 -9.76 11.34
CA LEU A 165 11.37 -10.87 10.62
C LEU A 165 11.15 -12.20 11.35
N ALA A 166 11.30 -12.23 12.67
CA ALA A 166 11.03 -13.42 13.48
C ALA A 166 9.56 -13.88 13.39
N GLN A 167 8.60 -12.95 13.29
CA GLN A 167 7.19 -13.30 13.07
C GLN A 167 6.93 -13.90 11.69
N LEU A 168 7.73 -13.55 10.68
CA LEU A 168 7.61 -14.09 9.33
C LEU A 168 8.24 -15.49 9.19
N GLU A 169 9.21 -15.83 10.03
CA GLU A 169 9.82 -17.15 10.08
C GLU A 169 8.79 -18.22 10.50
N GLY A 170 8.78 -19.36 9.79
CA GLY A 170 7.92 -20.50 10.12
C GLY A 170 6.43 -20.39 9.73
N ARG A 171 5.99 -19.29 9.10
CA ARG A 171 4.59 -19.15 8.67
C ARG A 171 4.25 -20.04 7.47
N THR A 172 3.11 -20.71 7.55
CA THR A 172 2.56 -21.55 6.46
C THR A 172 2.21 -20.73 5.21
N ILE A 173 1.52 -19.59 5.38
CA ILE A 173 1.17 -18.67 4.29
C ILE A 173 2.17 -17.51 4.26
N LYS A 174 3.20 -17.63 3.42
CA LYS A 174 4.35 -16.71 3.39
C LYS A 174 4.04 -15.27 2.99
N TRP A 175 2.99 -15.05 2.19
CA TRP A 175 2.58 -13.72 1.71
C TRP A 175 1.60 -13.01 2.66
N LEU A 176 1.03 -13.72 3.64
CA LEU A 176 0.00 -13.15 4.50
C LEU A 176 0.61 -12.08 5.42
N PRO A 177 0.01 -10.90 5.60
CA PRO A 177 0.45 -9.94 6.59
C PRO A 177 0.47 -10.54 8.02
N THR A 178 1.38 -10.07 8.88
CA THR A 178 1.53 -10.61 10.26
C THR A 178 0.34 -10.33 11.17
N ASN A 179 -0.42 -9.28 10.86
CA ASN A 179 -1.62 -8.89 11.60
C ASN A 179 -2.92 -9.52 11.07
N VAL A 180 -2.86 -10.31 10.00
CA VAL A 180 -4.04 -11.01 9.44
C VAL A 180 -4.13 -12.42 10.02
N VAL A 181 -5.32 -12.75 10.52
CA VAL A 181 -5.63 -14.06 11.10
C VAL A 181 -6.17 -15.00 10.02
N ASP A 182 -5.73 -16.25 10.07
CA ASP A 182 -6.34 -17.34 9.31
C ASP A 182 -7.45 -18.00 10.15
N LEU A 183 -8.67 -18.01 9.60
CA LEU A 183 -9.90 -18.46 10.22
C LEU A 183 -10.28 -19.88 9.77
N THR A 184 -9.32 -20.66 9.26
CA THR A 184 -9.48 -22.04 8.80
C THR A 184 -10.40 -22.84 9.72
N GLY A 185 -11.46 -23.41 9.14
CA GLY A 185 -12.40 -24.30 9.85
C GLY A 185 -13.36 -23.62 10.82
N LYS A 186 -13.30 -22.28 10.97
CA LYS A 186 -14.24 -21.50 11.79
C LYS A 186 -15.32 -20.81 10.97
N VAL A 187 -15.14 -20.73 9.65
CA VAL A 187 -16.12 -20.15 8.74
C VAL A 187 -16.90 -21.28 8.09
N ARG A 188 -18.23 -21.25 8.25
CA ARG A 188 -19.15 -22.20 7.63
C ARG A 188 -19.77 -21.55 6.41
N PHE A 189 -19.42 -22.10 5.25
CA PHE A 189 -19.93 -21.71 3.96
C PHE A 189 -20.36 -22.97 3.20
N ASP A 190 -21.62 -23.03 2.77
CA ASP A 190 -22.13 -24.16 1.99
C ASP A 190 -21.73 -23.98 0.52
N SER A 191 -20.56 -24.50 0.16
CA SER A 191 -20.06 -24.51 -1.22
C SER A 191 -20.84 -25.47 -2.14
N SER A 192 -21.65 -26.37 -1.58
CA SER A 192 -22.34 -27.44 -2.31
C SER A 192 -23.64 -26.99 -2.98
N ARG A 193 -24.25 -25.88 -2.52
CA ARG A 193 -25.41 -25.25 -3.15
C ARG A 193 -24.97 -24.21 -4.19
N ARG A 194 -24.69 -24.67 -5.41
CA ARG A 194 -24.41 -23.87 -6.63
C ARG A 194 -25.54 -22.91 -7.10
N GLN A 195 -26.26 -22.23 -6.21
CA GLN A 195 -27.34 -21.32 -6.64
C GLN A 195 -27.32 -20.00 -5.90
N SER A 196 -27.16 -18.93 -6.69
CA SER A 196 -27.48 -17.48 -6.56
C SER A 196 -28.03 -16.87 -5.26
N ARG A 197 -28.66 -17.61 -4.34
CA ARG A 197 -29.36 -17.06 -3.17
C ARG A 197 -28.46 -16.38 -2.13
N ASN A 198 -27.22 -16.84 -1.97
CA ASN A 198 -26.29 -16.28 -0.97
C ASN A 198 -25.27 -15.31 -1.59
N GLN A 199 -25.36 -15.05 -2.89
CA GLN A 199 -24.45 -14.15 -3.59
C GLN A 199 -24.99 -12.72 -3.51
N LEU A 200 -24.21 -11.81 -2.94
CA LEU A 200 -24.57 -10.41 -2.76
C LEU A 200 -24.03 -9.52 -3.87
N ALA A 201 -22.82 -9.82 -4.36
CA ALA A 201 -22.16 -8.99 -5.37
C ALA A 201 -21.24 -9.81 -6.27
N ARG A 202 -20.96 -9.25 -7.46
CA ARG A 202 -19.98 -9.75 -8.44
C ARG A 202 -19.01 -8.65 -8.77
N TYR A 203 -17.74 -8.99 -8.72
CA TYR A 203 -16.64 -8.12 -9.10
C TYR A 203 -15.89 -8.77 -10.25
N GLN A 204 -15.60 -7.98 -11.28
CA GLN A 204 -14.80 -8.39 -12.41
C GLN A 204 -13.70 -7.36 -12.62
N SER A 205 -12.45 -7.82 -12.62
CA SER A 205 -11.29 -6.98 -12.88
C SER A 205 -10.42 -7.61 -13.97
N VAL A 206 -9.58 -6.78 -14.60
CA VAL A 206 -8.64 -7.22 -15.63
C VAL A 206 -7.25 -7.29 -15.01
N TRP A 207 -6.67 -8.47 -15.06
CA TRP A 207 -5.28 -8.71 -14.72
C TRP A 207 -4.44 -8.75 -15.99
N ARG A 208 -3.27 -8.11 -15.94
CA ARG A 208 -2.34 -8.02 -17.07
C ARG A 208 -0.98 -8.56 -16.67
N MET A 209 -0.48 -9.52 -17.44
CA MET A 209 0.92 -9.90 -17.44
C MET A 209 1.66 -8.93 -18.35
N ILE A 210 2.74 -8.35 -17.84
CA ILE A 210 3.59 -7.42 -18.59
C ILE A 210 4.99 -8.03 -18.63
N SER A 211 5.70 -7.79 -19.74
CA SER A 211 7.05 -8.31 -19.92
C SER A 211 8.04 -7.73 -18.93
N ASP A 212 8.92 -8.58 -18.42
CA ASP A 212 10.01 -8.20 -17.52
C ASP A 212 11.07 -7.34 -18.24
N THR A 213 11.20 -7.46 -19.56
CA THR A 213 12.23 -6.77 -20.35
C THR A 213 11.74 -5.48 -21.01
N ARG A 214 10.43 -5.35 -21.23
CA ARG A 214 9.81 -4.18 -21.88
C ARG A 214 8.42 -3.93 -21.28
N PRO A 215 7.97 -2.67 -21.14
CA PRO A 215 6.63 -2.35 -20.62
C PRO A 215 5.53 -2.64 -21.66
N ARG A 216 5.39 -3.90 -22.07
CA ARG A 216 4.37 -4.40 -22.98
C ARG A 216 3.54 -5.45 -22.28
N VAL A 217 2.22 -5.34 -22.41
CA VAL A 217 1.29 -6.38 -21.96
C VAL A 217 1.52 -7.62 -22.82
N ILE A 218 1.94 -8.71 -22.19
CA ILE A 218 2.10 -10.02 -22.85
C ILE A 218 0.75 -10.73 -22.90
N GLN A 219 -0.02 -10.63 -21.81
CA GLN A 219 -1.25 -11.41 -21.66
C GLN A 219 -2.24 -10.71 -20.74
N GLU A 220 -3.53 -10.96 -20.94
CA GLU A 220 -4.61 -10.45 -20.10
C GLU A 220 -5.53 -11.60 -19.65
N SER A 221 -6.07 -11.47 -18.44
CA SER A 221 -7.04 -12.41 -17.89
C SER A 221 -8.07 -11.68 -17.05
N HIS A 222 -9.30 -12.19 -17.00
CA HIS A 222 -10.34 -11.64 -16.15
C HIS A 222 -10.35 -12.36 -14.80
N ILE A 223 -10.23 -11.59 -13.73
CA ILE A 223 -10.43 -12.09 -12.37
C ILE A 223 -11.90 -11.88 -12.03
N LYS A 224 -12.57 -12.97 -11.66
CA LYS A 224 -13.97 -12.97 -11.23
C LYS A 224 -14.04 -13.29 -9.74
N MET A 225 -14.52 -12.33 -8.95
CA MET A 225 -14.73 -12.49 -7.51
C MET A 225 -16.20 -12.27 -7.18
N ALA A 226 -16.69 -12.94 -6.15
CA ALA A 226 -18.05 -12.76 -5.66
C ALA A 226 -18.07 -12.63 -4.15
N LEU A 227 -19.05 -11.87 -3.66
CA LEU A 227 -19.32 -11.72 -2.25
C LEU A 227 -20.47 -12.65 -1.85
N TYR A 228 -20.24 -13.45 -0.82
CA TYR A 228 -21.19 -14.44 -0.33
C TYR A 228 -21.50 -14.22 1.15
N GLU A 229 -22.73 -14.51 1.54
CA GLU A 229 -23.10 -14.59 2.95
C GLU A 229 -22.63 -15.91 3.57
N ALA A 230 -22.04 -15.82 4.77
CA ALA A 230 -21.53 -16.97 5.50
C ALA A 230 -21.70 -16.79 7.02
N THR A 231 -21.34 -17.84 7.77
CA THR A 231 -21.45 -17.85 9.23
C THR A 231 -20.10 -18.15 9.89
N TYR A 232 -19.66 -17.27 10.77
CA TYR A 232 -18.49 -17.49 11.61
C TYR A 232 -18.89 -18.15 12.95
N VAL A 233 -18.20 -19.24 13.28
CA VAL A 233 -18.42 -20.04 14.49
C VAL A 233 -17.05 -20.33 15.13
N PRO A 234 -16.62 -19.51 16.12
CA PRO A 234 -15.26 -19.61 16.68
C PRO A 234 -15.02 -20.92 17.43
N LYS A 235 -16.07 -21.47 18.07
CA LYS A 235 -16.09 -22.78 18.73
C LYS A 235 -17.46 -23.41 18.52
N TRP A 236 -17.55 -24.75 18.59
CA TRP A 236 -18.77 -25.51 18.29
C TRP A 236 -20.01 -25.09 19.10
N TYR A 237 -19.82 -24.50 20.29
CA TYR A 237 -20.87 -24.03 21.20
C TYR A 237 -21.06 -22.51 21.21
N SER A 238 -20.28 -21.76 20.43
CA SER A 238 -20.37 -20.30 20.40
C SER A 238 -21.54 -19.82 19.54
N LYS A 239 -22.06 -18.63 19.87
CA LYS A 239 -23.06 -17.96 19.04
C LYS A 239 -22.49 -17.76 17.63
N ALA A 240 -23.24 -18.22 16.65
CA ALA A 240 -22.98 -17.99 15.24
C ALA A 240 -23.11 -16.49 14.92
N THR A 241 -22.10 -15.94 14.26
CA THR A 241 -22.09 -14.53 13.81
C THR A 241 -22.10 -14.49 12.30
N ARG A 242 -22.96 -13.64 11.73
CA ARG A 242 -22.99 -13.39 10.28
C ARG A 242 -21.67 -12.76 9.84
N VAL A 243 -21.12 -13.22 8.71
CA VAL A 243 -19.94 -12.65 8.07
C VAL A 243 -20.11 -12.70 6.55
N LEU A 244 -19.28 -11.98 5.81
CA LEU A 244 -19.23 -12.05 4.35
C LEU A 244 -17.92 -12.66 3.88
N ILE A 245 -17.98 -13.45 2.83
CA ILE A 245 -16.82 -14.06 2.20
C ILE A 245 -16.67 -13.51 0.79
N LYS A 246 -15.49 -12.99 0.45
CA LYS A 246 -15.11 -12.67 -0.92
C LYS A 246 -14.23 -13.79 -1.45
N ALA A 247 -14.69 -14.49 -2.49
CA ALA A 247 -13.98 -15.63 -3.07
C ALA A 247 -13.97 -15.54 -4.60
N GLY A 248 -12.93 -16.11 -5.20
CA GLY A 248 -12.90 -16.31 -6.64
C GLY A 248 -13.93 -17.35 -7.07
N TYR A 249 -14.40 -17.26 -8.31
CA TYR A 249 -15.22 -18.31 -8.91
C TYR A 249 -14.85 -18.48 -10.39
N ASP A 250 -15.19 -19.65 -10.96
CA ASP A 250 -15.08 -19.89 -12.42
C ASP A 250 -13.62 -19.78 -12.95
N PHE A 251 -12.63 -20.07 -12.10
CA PHE A 251 -11.20 -20.04 -12.41
C PHE A 251 -10.58 -21.44 -12.55
N GLU A 252 -11.31 -22.50 -12.19
CA GLU A 252 -10.77 -23.86 -12.13
C GLU A 252 -10.32 -24.40 -13.49
N SER A 253 -10.99 -23.96 -14.55
CA SER A 253 -10.75 -24.33 -15.95
C SER A 253 -9.54 -23.61 -16.58
N SER A 254 -8.96 -22.61 -15.90
CA SER A 254 -7.87 -21.79 -16.45
C SER A 254 -6.76 -21.59 -15.42
N SER A 255 -5.60 -22.20 -15.67
CA SER A 255 -4.39 -21.95 -14.87
C SER A 255 -4.05 -20.46 -14.82
N MET A 256 -4.25 -19.75 -15.93
CA MET A 256 -4.04 -18.30 -16.02
C MET A 256 -4.96 -17.51 -15.09
N ALA A 257 -6.25 -17.87 -15.01
CA ALA A 257 -7.20 -17.20 -14.11
C ALA A 257 -6.83 -17.47 -12.64
N ARG A 258 -6.37 -18.69 -12.33
CA ARG A 258 -5.86 -19.06 -11.00
C ARG A 258 -4.60 -18.26 -10.63
N ASP A 259 -3.66 -18.11 -11.55
CA ASP A 259 -2.43 -17.34 -11.34
C ASP A 259 -2.71 -15.84 -11.17
N ALA A 260 -3.64 -15.30 -11.96
CA ALA A 260 -4.11 -13.93 -11.84
C ALA A 260 -4.73 -13.67 -10.46
N LEU A 261 -5.58 -14.59 -9.99
CA LEU A 261 -6.21 -14.53 -8.67
C LEU A 261 -5.18 -14.62 -7.54
N ASN A 262 -4.27 -15.59 -7.60
CA ASN A 262 -3.17 -15.75 -6.64
C ASN A 262 -2.23 -14.54 -6.59
N SER A 263 -2.14 -13.78 -7.68
CA SER A 263 -1.30 -12.58 -7.75
C SER A 263 -2.01 -11.32 -7.21
N ASN A 264 -3.33 -11.24 -7.33
CA ASN A 264 -4.09 -10.04 -6.92
C ASN A 264 -4.56 -10.10 -5.46
N LEU A 265 -5.01 -11.28 -5.01
CA LEU A 265 -5.52 -11.48 -3.64
C LEU A 265 -4.55 -11.00 -2.54
N PRO A 266 -3.24 -11.31 -2.58
CA PRO A 266 -2.31 -10.84 -1.55
C PRO A 266 -2.24 -9.32 -1.43
N ASN A 267 -2.36 -8.60 -2.55
CA ASN A 267 -2.32 -7.14 -2.57
C ASN A 267 -3.57 -6.55 -1.91
N GLU A 268 -4.76 -7.06 -2.26
CA GLU A 268 -6.00 -6.60 -1.64
C GLU A 268 -6.00 -6.91 -0.13
N VAL A 269 -5.58 -8.11 0.27
CA VAL A 269 -5.45 -8.48 1.69
C VAL A 269 -4.47 -7.57 2.42
N ALA A 270 -3.30 -7.29 1.83
CA ALA A 270 -2.30 -6.42 2.46
C ALA A 270 -2.80 -4.98 2.65
N ILE A 271 -3.52 -4.43 1.67
CA ILE A 271 -4.12 -3.10 1.78
C ILE A 271 -5.23 -3.09 2.83
N MET A 272 -6.11 -4.08 2.82
CA MET A 272 -7.22 -4.15 3.75
C MET A 272 -6.78 -4.47 5.19
N ALA A 273 -5.64 -5.14 5.37
CA ALA A 273 -5.09 -5.45 6.69
C ALA A 273 -4.63 -4.21 7.47
N GLN A 274 -4.36 -3.10 6.78
CA GLN A 274 -3.88 -1.85 7.38
C GLN A 274 -4.96 -0.77 7.45
N THR A 275 -6.20 -1.06 7.05
CA THR A 275 -7.32 -0.12 7.13
C THR A 275 -8.20 -0.42 8.35
N ASP A 276 -8.52 0.64 9.10
CA ASP A 276 -9.48 0.61 10.20
C ASP A 276 -10.20 1.97 10.25
N HIS A 277 -11.34 2.04 9.59
CA HIS A 277 -12.15 3.27 9.47
C HIS A 277 -13.63 2.90 9.39
N PRO A 278 -14.55 3.62 10.07
CA PRO A 278 -15.97 3.27 10.12
C PRO A 278 -16.67 3.25 8.75
N CYS A 279 -16.19 4.05 7.79
CA CYS A 279 -16.75 4.12 6.43
C CYS A 279 -16.00 3.23 5.42
N ILE A 280 -15.15 2.31 5.87
CA ILE A 280 -14.45 1.32 5.02
C ILE A 280 -14.84 -0.07 5.51
N HIS A 281 -15.13 -0.98 4.58
CA HIS A 281 -15.52 -2.34 4.92
C HIS A 281 -14.38 -3.12 5.59
N LYS A 282 -14.58 -3.61 6.81
CA LYS A 282 -13.50 -4.20 7.60
C LYS A 282 -13.20 -5.66 7.22
N LEU A 283 -11.94 -5.94 6.89
CA LEU A 283 -11.40 -7.29 6.78
C LEU A 283 -11.22 -7.89 8.19
N LEU A 284 -11.77 -9.07 8.42
CA LEU A 284 -11.65 -9.81 9.68
C LEU A 284 -10.52 -10.85 9.64
N GLY A 285 -10.23 -11.39 8.45
CA GLY A 285 -9.21 -12.40 8.26
C GLY A 285 -9.31 -13.04 6.87
N ILE A 286 -8.62 -14.16 6.71
CA ILE A 286 -8.79 -15.04 5.55
C ILE A 286 -9.28 -16.42 6.01
N ASP A 287 -9.79 -17.21 5.07
CA ASP A 287 -10.08 -18.62 5.28
C ASP A 287 -9.35 -19.45 4.22
N SER A 288 -8.39 -20.25 4.68
CA SER A 288 -7.57 -21.13 3.85
C SER A 288 -8.05 -22.59 3.82
N SER A 289 -9.26 -22.90 4.31
CA SER A 289 -9.71 -24.30 4.50
C SER A 289 -9.90 -25.09 3.20
N ALA A 290 -10.06 -24.42 2.06
CA ALA A 290 -10.19 -25.09 0.77
C ALA A 290 -8.80 -25.45 0.24
N GLU A 291 -8.34 -26.67 0.54
CA GLU A 291 -7.08 -27.20 0.01
C GLU A 291 -7.05 -27.05 -1.52
N GLN A 292 -5.92 -26.58 -2.05
CA GLN A 292 -5.68 -26.31 -3.49
C GLN A 292 -6.47 -25.15 -4.11
N GLN A 293 -7.22 -24.37 -3.31
CA GLN A 293 -7.85 -23.12 -3.76
C GLN A 293 -7.19 -21.89 -3.11
N PRO A 294 -7.22 -20.72 -3.79
CA PRO A 294 -6.82 -19.46 -3.16
C PRO A 294 -7.68 -19.21 -1.91
N PRO A 295 -7.09 -18.68 -0.81
CA PRO A 295 -7.85 -18.35 0.38
C PRO A 295 -8.98 -17.37 0.09
N SER A 296 -10.08 -17.51 0.82
CA SER A 296 -11.18 -16.55 0.73
C SER A 296 -10.99 -15.43 1.76
N MET A 297 -11.41 -14.21 1.43
CA MET A 297 -11.35 -13.09 2.36
C MET A 297 -12.61 -13.04 3.21
N VAL A 298 -12.47 -12.85 4.53
CA VAL A 298 -13.59 -12.83 5.47
C VAL A 298 -13.78 -11.41 5.99
N PHE A 299 -14.97 -10.86 5.81
CA PHE A 299 -15.30 -9.49 6.19
C PHE A 299 -16.47 -9.42 7.18
N GLU A 300 -16.61 -8.26 7.83
CA GLU A 300 -17.81 -7.93 8.59
C GLU A 300 -19.08 -7.93 7.71
N PRO A 301 -20.28 -8.09 8.31
CA PRO A 301 -21.54 -7.94 7.59
C PRO A 301 -21.68 -6.56 6.91
N LEU A 302 -22.27 -6.56 5.71
CA LEU A 302 -22.73 -5.35 5.01
C LEU A 302 -24.26 -5.30 4.94
N SER A 303 -24.77 -4.10 4.67
CA SER A 303 -26.12 -3.91 4.12
C SER A 303 -26.29 -4.69 2.81
N GLN A 304 -27.53 -4.92 2.38
CA GLN A 304 -27.83 -5.50 1.06
C GLN A 304 -28.08 -4.43 -0.02
N VAL A 305 -28.00 -3.14 0.36
CA VAL A 305 -28.37 -2.03 -0.51
C VAL A 305 -27.13 -1.20 -0.85
N THR A 306 -26.88 -1.03 -2.14
CA THR A 306 -25.80 -0.22 -2.70
C THR A 306 -26.31 1.13 -3.20
N LEU A 307 -25.41 2.10 -3.36
CA LEU A 307 -25.79 3.48 -3.73
C LEU A 307 -26.46 3.56 -5.11
N ASP A 308 -26.05 2.74 -6.08
CA ASP A 308 -26.71 2.66 -7.40
C ASP A 308 -28.18 2.24 -7.29
N LEU A 309 -28.48 1.28 -6.41
CA LEU A 309 -29.85 0.82 -6.18
C LEU A 309 -30.71 1.89 -5.52
N VAL A 310 -30.17 2.64 -4.55
CA VAL A 310 -30.98 3.70 -3.90
C VAL A 310 -31.15 4.94 -4.78
N CYS A 311 -30.20 5.20 -5.68
CA CYS A 311 -30.30 6.28 -6.65
C CYS A 311 -31.04 5.88 -7.93
N ALA A 312 -31.54 4.64 -8.03
CA ALA A 312 -32.30 4.20 -9.18
C ALA A 312 -33.62 5.00 -9.31
N PRO A 313 -34.03 5.44 -10.52
CA PRO A 313 -35.15 6.37 -10.75
C PRO A 313 -36.51 5.91 -10.18
N VAL A 314 -36.65 4.62 -9.90
CA VAL A 314 -37.91 4.01 -9.45
C VAL A 314 -38.12 4.17 -7.94
N GLN A 315 -37.10 4.61 -7.18
CA GLN A 315 -37.08 4.67 -5.72
C GLN A 315 -36.36 5.92 -5.21
N ASP A 316 -36.74 7.12 -5.68
CA ASP A 316 -36.21 8.39 -5.15
C ASP A 316 -36.64 8.61 -3.68
N ARG A 317 -35.96 7.89 -2.78
CA ARG A 317 -36.24 7.78 -1.35
C ARG A 317 -35.20 8.49 -0.49
N ILE A 318 -34.15 9.05 -1.10
CA ILE A 318 -33.05 9.72 -0.39
C ILE A 318 -33.17 11.23 -0.60
N GLY A 319 -33.43 11.95 0.49
CA GLY A 319 -33.45 13.41 0.48
C GLY A 319 -32.05 14.01 0.32
N PHE A 320 -31.99 15.30 -0.01
CA PHE A 320 -30.72 16.02 -0.22
C PHE A 320 -29.73 15.85 0.95
N ALA A 321 -30.21 16.03 2.19
CA ALA A 321 -29.36 15.91 3.39
C ALA A 321 -28.74 14.51 3.55
N ASP A 322 -29.48 13.45 3.21
CA ASP A 322 -28.97 12.07 3.26
C ASP A 322 -27.92 11.84 2.16
N ARG A 323 -28.12 12.41 0.96
CA ARG A 323 -27.14 12.35 -0.13
C ARG A 323 -25.83 13.03 0.28
N ILE A 324 -25.89 14.21 0.91
CA ILE A 324 -24.70 14.88 1.41
C ILE A 324 -24.01 14.06 2.51
N ARG A 325 -24.75 13.45 3.44
CA ARG A 325 -24.19 12.57 4.48
C ARG A 325 -23.46 11.36 3.88
N ILE A 326 -24.02 10.73 2.85
CA ILE A 326 -23.35 9.64 2.11
C ILE A 326 -22.04 10.13 1.48
N LEU A 327 -22.05 11.30 0.83
CA LEU A 327 -20.85 11.89 0.23
C LEU A 327 -19.79 12.21 1.29
N GLN A 328 -20.18 12.71 2.47
CA GLN A 328 -19.27 12.96 3.59
C GLN A 328 -18.63 11.66 4.09
N ASP A 329 -19.40 10.57 4.23
CA ASP A 329 -18.87 9.28 4.65
C ASP A 329 -17.85 8.72 3.65
N VAL A 330 -18.16 8.77 2.36
CA VAL A 330 -17.24 8.35 1.29
C VAL A 330 -16.00 9.25 1.29
N ALA A 331 -16.17 10.58 1.40
CA ALA A 331 -15.06 11.50 1.44
C ALA A 331 -14.15 11.29 2.68
N SER A 332 -14.72 10.91 3.82
CA SER A 332 -13.97 10.55 5.02
C SER A 332 -13.15 9.28 4.82
N ALA A 333 -13.72 8.26 4.18
CA ALA A 333 -13.00 7.05 3.81
C ALA A 333 -11.83 7.36 2.87
N VAL A 334 -12.05 8.16 1.82
CA VAL A 334 -10.98 8.50 0.85
C VAL A 334 -9.89 9.35 1.50
N ARG A 335 -10.25 10.32 2.37
CA ARG A 335 -9.26 11.07 3.16
C ARG A 335 -8.38 10.13 3.98
N TYR A 336 -9.00 9.22 4.72
CA TYR A 336 -8.27 8.24 5.54
C TYR A 336 -7.27 7.42 4.70
N LEU A 337 -7.66 6.99 3.50
CA LEU A 337 -6.79 6.25 2.59
C LEU A 337 -5.64 7.12 2.06
N HIS A 338 -5.92 8.36 1.65
CA HIS A 338 -4.91 9.27 1.11
C HIS A 338 -3.90 9.72 2.17
N GLU A 339 -4.33 9.90 3.41
CA GLU A 339 -3.51 10.33 4.55
C GLU A 339 -2.94 9.15 5.34
N HIS A 340 -3.04 7.92 4.82
CA HIS A 340 -2.63 6.74 5.55
C HIS A 340 -1.14 6.80 5.92
N THR A 341 -0.86 6.54 7.20
CA THR A 341 0.47 6.70 7.80
C THR A 341 1.53 5.86 7.12
N ASN A 342 1.20 4.67 6.58
CA ASN A 342 2.14 3.79 5.88
C ASN A 342 2.38 4.18 4.41
N GLY A 343 1.79 5.28 3.94
CA GLY A 343 1.83 5.73 2.55
C GLY A 343 0.42 5.79 1.96
N SER A 344 0.17 6.79 1.11
CA SER A 344 -1.15 7.05 0.52
C SER A 344 -1.68 5.84 -0.24
N ILE A 345 -2.94 5.50 -0.04
CA ILE A 345 -3.63 4.43 -0.76
C ILE A 345 -4.61 5.06 -1.75
N ALA A 346 -4.48 4.73 -3.04
CA ALA A 346 -5.53 4.99 -4.02
C ALA A 346 -6.45 3.77 -4.11
N HIS A 347 -7.77 3.97 -3.98
CA HIS A 347 -8.75 2.88 -4.10
C HIS A 347 -8.87 2.35 -5.54
N GLY A 348 -8.88 3.25 -6.53
CA GLY A 348 -8.87 2.89 -7.96
C GLY A 348 -10.17 2.34 -8.55
N ASP A 349 -11.26 2.27 -7.77
CA ASP A 349 -12.56 1.72 -8.21
C ASP A 349 -13.73 2.29 -7.38
N ILE A 350 -13.72 3.60 -7.17
CA ILE A 350 -14.80 4.27 -6.43
C ILE A 350 -15.98 4.45 -7.38
N CYS A 351 -17.03 3.67 -7.19
CA CYS A 351 -18.26 3.74 -7.97
C CYS A 351 -19.49 3.39 -7.09
N PRO A 352 -20.71 3.76 -7.50
CA PRO A 352 -21.92 3.54 -6.69
C PRO A 352 -22.18 2.08 -6.29
N THR A 353 -21.81 1.11 -7.12
CA THR A 353 -21.94 -0.34 -6.82
C THR A 353 -20.99 -0.83 -5.74
N ASN A 354 -19.92 -0.08 -5.45
CA ASN A 354 -18.94 -0.37 -4.40
C ASN A 354 -19.22 0.40 -3.10
N ILE A 355 -20.33 1.15 -3.02
CA ILE A 355 -20.73 1.93 -1.83
C ILE A 355 -22.02 1.35 -1.27
N TYR A 356 -21.95 0.81 -0.04
CA TYR A 356 -23.08 0.19 0.65
C TYR A 356 -23.72 1.16 1.64
N ILE A 357 -25.05 1.22 1.63
CA ILE A 357 -25.84 2.14 2.46
C ILE A 357 -26.53 1.36 3.58
N PHE A 358 -26.26 1.75 4.82
CA PHE A 358 -26.84 1.14 6.02
C PHE A 358 -28.18 1.80 6.37
N SER A 359 -28.99 1.11 7.18
CA SER A 359 -30.32 1.60 7.59
C SER A 359 -30.29 2.86 8.45
N ASP A 360 -29.14 3.15 9.08
CA ASP A 360 -28.88 4.38 9.82
C ASP A 360 -28.42 5.55 8.92
N GLY A 361 -28.38 5.33 7.60
CA GLY A 361 -27.95 6.32 6.61
C GLY A 361 -26.44 6.41 6.41
N ARG A 362 -25.64 5.59 7.10
CA ARG A 362 -24.18 5.56 6.92
C ARG A 362 -23.78 4.84 5.65
N ALA A 363 -22.69 5.29 5.03
CA ALA A 363 -22.12 4.66 3.85
C ALA A 363 -20.77 3.98 4.15
N LYS A 364 -20.54 2.79 3.57
CA LYS A 364 -19.23 2.12 3.58
C LYS A 364 -18.71 1.88 2.16
N LEU A 365 -17.44 2.23 1.95
CA LEU A 365 -16.68 1.94 0.75
C LEU A 365 -16.13 0.51 0.79
N THR A 366 -16.25 -0.21 -0.33
CA THR A 366 -15.92 -1.63 -0.45
C THR A 366 -15.10 -1.92 -1.71
N ASN A 367 -14.60 -3.15 -1.84
CA ASN A 367 -13.93 -3.68 -3.04
C ASN A 367 -12.59 -2.97 -3.40
N PHE A 368 -11.50 -3.43 -2.78
CA PHE A 368 -10.16 -2.87 -2.94
C PHE A 368 -9.31 -3.63 -3.97
N THR A 369 -9.93 -4.38 -4.89
CA THR A 369 -9.25 -5.21 -5.91
C THR A 369 -8.28 -4.39 -6.79
N CYS A 370 -8.62 -3.12 -7.04
CA CYS A 370 -7.84 -2.18 -7.85
C CYS A 370 -6.95 -1.24 -7.01
N ALA A 371 -6.96 -1.40 -5.68
CA ALA A 371 -6.27 -0.48 -4.80
C ALA A 371 -4.75 -0.61 -4.89
N PHE A 372 -4.07 0.51 -4.68
CA PHE A 372 -2.62 0.59 -4.77
C PHE A 372 -2.06 1.57 -3.73
N GLN A 373 -0.93 1.22 -3.11
CA GLN A 373 -0.27 2.06 -2.09
C GLN A 373 1.04 2.67 -2.61
N TYR A 374 1.23 3.97 -2.34
CA TYR A 374 2.43 4.74 -2.65
C TYR A 374 3.25 4.92 -1.37
N ILE A 375 4.49 4.41 -1.33
CA ILE A 375 5.23 4.23 -0.07
C ILE A 375 6.16 5.39 0.33
N SER A 376 6.30 6.42 -0.51
CA SER A 376 6.72 7.77 -0.15
C SER A 376 6.67 8.65 -1.40
N GLY A 377 6.39 9.94 -1.21
CA GLY A 377 5.84 10.81 -2.25
C GLY A 377 4.32 10.70 -2.25
N GLY A 378 3.63 11.85 -2.24
CA GLY A 378 2.18 11.86 -2.44
C GLY A 378 1.80 11.20 -3.78
N PRO A 379 0.51 11.02 -4.08
CA PRO A 379 0.09 10.56 -5.40
C PRO A 379 0.44 11.61 -6.46
N THR A 380 1.70 11.69 -6.86
CA THR A 380 2.12 12.42 -8.04
C THR A 380 1.84 11.50 -9.21
N SER A 381 0.94 11.93 -10.08
CA SER A 381 0.67 11.31 -11.36
C SER A 381 1.90 11.46 -12.28
N SER A 382 3.01 10.83 -11.95
CA SER A 382 4.20 10.77 -12.80
C SER A 382 4.16 9.59 -13.78
N ARG A 383 3.14 8.72 -13.67
CA ARG A 383 2.79 7.86 -14.81
C ARG A 383 2.40 8.79 -15.93
N GLN A 384 3.29 8.90 -16.92
CA GLN A 384 3.06 9.50 -18.22
C GLN A 384 1.60 9.34 -18.57
N TRP A 385 0.90 10.47 -18.59
CA TRP A 385 -0.44 10.56 -19.13
C TRP A 385 -0.40 9.82 -20.45
N SER A 386 -1.14 8.71 -20.56
CA SER A 386 -1.30 8.07 -21.86
C SER A 386 -1.78 9.14 -22.85
N GLU A 387 -1.21 9.19 -24.05
CA GLU A 387 -1.58 10.17 -25.09
C GLU A 387 -3.11 10.28 -25.28
N ALA A 388 -3.85 9.21 -25.01
CA ALA A 388 -5.31 9.17 -25.01
C ALA A 388 -6.02 10.13 -24.01
N VAL A 389 -5.40 10.49 -22.89
CA VAL A 389 -5.94 11.46 -21.91
C VAL A 389 -5.41 12.86 -22.20
N ALA A 390 -4.19 12.99 -22.72
CA ALA A 390 -3.64 14.28 -23.17
C ALA A 390 -4.38 14.86 -24.39
N LEU A 391 -5.00 14.00 -25.21
CA LEU A 391 -5.87 14.39 -26.32
C LEU A 391 -7.30 14.80 -25.89
N ALA A 392 -7.66 14.65 -24.61
CA ALA A 392 -8.95 15.09 -24.13
C ALA A 392 -8.91 16.62 -23.86
N GLU A 393 -9.28 17.42 -24.86
CA GLU A 393 -9.43 18.89 -24.72
C GLU A 393 -10.55 19.30 -23.72
N ARG A 394 -11.30 18.33 -23.17
CA ARG A 394 -12.39 18.54 -22.21
C ARG A 394 -12.30 17.56 -21.05
N SER A 395 -12.73 17.99 -19.86
CA SER A 395 -12.89 17.09 -18.71
C SER A 395 -13.79 15.91 -19.13
N PRO A 396 -13.48 14.65 -18.78
CA PRO A 396 -14.28 13.49 -19.18
C PRO A 396 -15.74 13.53 -18.68
N LEU A 397 -16.07 14.46 -17.77
CA LEU A 397 -17.43 14.94 -17.55
C LEU A 397 -17.55 16.37 -18.08
N ASP A 398 -17.99 16.50 -19.33
CA ASP A 398 -18.59 17.75 -19.78
C ASP A 398 -19.86 17.91 -18.93
N LEU A 399 -19.88 18.81 -17.93
CA LEU A 399 -21.06 19.09 -17.09
C LEU A 399 -22.22 19.72 -17.91
N GLN A 400 -22.14 19.65 -19.25
CA GLN A 400 -23.18 20.01 -20.21
C GLN A 400 -24.40 19.11 -19.98
N GLY A 401 -25.35 19.61 -19.18
CA GLY A 401 -26.58 18.89 -18.81
C GLY A 401 -26.79 18.72 -17.32
N VAL A 402 -25.89 19.20 -16.44
CA VAL A 402 -26.25 19.36 -15.03
C VAL A 402 -27.35 20.43 -14.95
N SER A 403 -28.55 19.98 -14.62
CA SER A 403 -29.78 20.77 -14.51
C SER A 403 -29.56 22.12 -13.81
N GLU A 404 -30.31 23.15 -14.24
CA GLU A 404 -30.43 24.43 -13.54
C GLU A 404 -30.89 24.27 -12.07
N ASP A 405 -31.41 23.10 -11.68
CA ASP A 405 -31.86 22.76 -10.32
C ASP A 405 -30.75 22.28 -9.35
N CYS A 406 -29.48 22.21 -9.77
CA CYS A 406 -28.41 21.77 -8.88
C CYS A 406 -27.96 22.89 -7.92
N ASP A 407 -27.91 22.62 -6.61
CA ASP A 407 -27.42 23.58 -5.59
C ASP A 407 -26.04 24.11 -6.02
N SER A 408 -25.91 25.44 -6.11
CA SER A 408 -24.70 26.11 -6.62
C SER A 408 -23.45 25.77 -5.80
N ARG A 409 -23.61 25.45 -4.51
CA ARG A 409 -22.51 25.03 -3.63
C ARG A 409 -22.09 23.60 -3.95
N VAL A 410 -23.02 22.70 -4.28
CA VAL A 410 -22.70 21.34 -4.77
C VAL A 410 -21.98 21.42 -6.11
N LEU A 411 -22.47 22.28 -7.01
CA LEU A 411 -21.85 22.50 -8.31
C LEU A 411 -20.40 22.96 -8.19
N LYS A 412 -20.10 23.81 -7.20
CA LYS A 412 -18.73 24.27 -6.89
C LYS A 412 -17.81 23.10 -6.53
N VAL A 413 -18.27 22.21 -5.63
CA VAL A 413 -17.51 21.01 -5.22
C VAL A 413 -17.29 20.06 -6.41
N LEU A 414 -18.31 19.85 -7.24
CA LEU A 414 -18.20 19.02 -8.44
C LEU A 414 -17.18 19.60 -9.43
N ARG A 415 -17.22 20.91 -9.69
CA ARG A 415 -16.27 21.56 -10.61
C ARG A 415 -14.83 21.48 -10.12
N SER A 416 -14.59 21.68 -8.82
CA SER A 416 -13.23 21.61 -8.26
C SER A 416 -12.66 20.19 -8.31
N THR A 417 -13.47 19.17 -8.02
CA THR A 417 -13.06 17.76 -8.05
C THR A 417 -12.89 17.21 -9.46
N LEU A 418 -13.60 17.75 -10.46
CA LEU A 418 -13.53 17.38 -11.87
C LEU A 418 -12.54 18.21 -12.70
N ALA A 419 -11.65 18.97 -12.05
CA ALA A 419 -10.61 19.74 -12.73
C ALA A 419 -9.75 18.82 -13.63
N LEU A 420 -9.47 19.29 -14.85
CA LEU A 420 -8.66 18.56 -15.83
C LEU A 420 -7.27 18.22 -15.27
N GLU A 421 -6.58 19.25 -14.77
CA GLU A 421 -5.28 19.12 -14.12
C GLU A 421 -5.43 18.47 -12.73
N PRO A 422 -4.81 17.29 -12.47
CA PRO A 422 -4.84 16.62 -11.18
C PRO A 422 -4.29 17.47 -10.04
N SER A 423 -3.26 18.30 -10.31
CA SER A 423 -2.68 19.21 -9.32
C SER A 423 -3.64 20.32 -8.88
N SER A 424 -4.67 20.60 -9.69
CA SER A 424 -5.70 21.60 -9.40
C SER A 424 -6.89 21.02 -8.62
N ARG A 425 -6.93 19.70 -8.42
CA ARG A 425 -8.00 19.04 -7.65
C ARG A 425 -7.74 19.22 -6.15
N PRO A 426 -8.77 19.59 -5.37
CA PRO A 426 -8.60 19.78 -3.94
C PRO A 426 -8.30 18.46 -3.22
N PRO A 427 -7.53 18.49 -2.10
CA PRO A 427 -7.41 17.33 -1.23
C PRO A 427 -8.77 17.02 -0.57
N MET A 428 -8.93 15.78 -0.12
CA MET A 428 -10.19 15.34 0.48
C MET A 428 -10.57 16.08 1.77
N THR A 429 -9.60 16.66 2.47
CA THR A 429 -9.82 17.56 3.62
C THR A 429 -10.65 18.79 3.22
N THR A 430 -10.30 19.42 2.09
CA THR A 430 -11.05 20.55 1.55
C THR A 430 -12.44 20.12 1.09
N VAL A 431 -12.56 18.99 0.38
CA VAL A 431 -13.85 18.47 -0.08
C VAL A 431 -14.79 18.19 1.10
N LEU A 432 -14.30 17.60 2.18
CA LEU A 432 -15.08 17.35 3.41
C LEU A 432 -15.55 18.65 4.06
N SER A 433 -14.69 19.68 4.10
CA SER A 433 -15.05 21.00 4.62
C SER A 433 -16.18 21.63 3.80
N GLU A 434 -16.07 21.59 2.46
CA GLU A 434 -17.10 22.13 1.56
C GLU A 434 -18.43 21.37 1.66
N LEU A 435 -18.41 20.04 1.76
CA LEU A 435 -19.61 19.22 1.95
C LEU A 435 -20.28 19.50 3.31
N SER A 436 -19.51 19.81 4.35
CA SER A 436 -20.03 20.09 5.70
C SER A 436 -20.80 21.40 5.79
N ILE A 437 -20.65 22.30 4.81
CA ILE A 437 -21.40 23.57 4.73
C ILE A 437 -22.79 23.36 4.07
N LEU A 438 -23.03 22.18 3.48
CA LEU A 438 -24.27 21.87 2.74
C LEU A 438 -25.37 21.27 3.61
N VAL A 439 -25.03 20.82 4.82
CA VAL A 439 -25.94 20.33 5.86
C VAL A 439 -26.06 21.40 6.92
#